data_AF-A0A8H5ZZN1-F1
#
_entry.id   AF-A0A8H5ZZN1-F1
#
_cell.length_a   1.000
_cell.length_b   1.000
_cell.length_c   1.000
_cell.angle_alpha   90.00
_cell.angle_beta   90.00
_cell.angle_gamma   90.00
#
_symmetry.space_group_name_H-M   'P 1'
#
loop_
_entity.id
_entity.type
_entity.pdbx_description
1 polymer ?
#
loop_
_entity_poly.entity_id
_entity_poly.type
_entity_poly.pdbx_seq_one_letter_code
_entity_poly.pdbx_strand_id
1 'polypeptide(L)'
;MARVLFHRENRIVPLGIMLFVLFLFFYHLDLEHTEPSINGLPDLPKDLSSRQSPLREQSKQQPLPSAQPSPSAVPVAAQVPTSDDRKPAQQQQQQQQQQRPKEQPKEQPKQPGQLSPDDVVLLFKTGASVLWRRLPIHLSTTFAPSRISANNILIYSDYPETIGPWQVIDVLENSTETVRQSDNYEPYRAQADHEARQVYAEAANVEGDGNGPAGGWKLDKYKFLPLIQHAGRAKPDAKWYIYLEDDGYIFLPNLLLHLEKFSSQEPWYFGGLAWKHGDYFAHGGAGFVLSRGAWEQSFGKEEDMVGKYAAFTEAHGCGDHVLGHVMQDYGINFGQTHGKSEYSWGFNPEPHWGGWFRRASWCHPVYSWHHMHSKDVARLYNLELSWDYAKKGQMRFRDFFKAMVEPYMRRRVEWWDNQSSRYELRSDNVADAQPPEKVPKEIWHKAWESVDACEAACVAWENCVQWTFYEDQCRMDENLLLGMGIPVGDNRRQTSLPRTSGWLPQRTEKWVCDA
;
A
#
# COMPACT_ATOMS: atom_id res chain seq x y z
N MET A 1 32.90 13.36 28.31
CA MET A 1 33.41 13.94 27.05
C MET A 1 32.25 14.66 26.38
N ALA A 2 32.41 15.94 26.06
CA ALA A 2 31.38 16.69 25.34
C ALA A 2 31.20 16.07 23.94
N ARG A 3 29.97 15.70 23.57
CA ARG A 3 29.65 15.30 22.18
C ARG A 3 29.85 16.53 21.30
N VAL A 4 30.96 16.57 20.57
CA VAL A 4 31.20 17.57 19.53
C VAL A 4 30.26 17.25 18.36
N LEU A 5 29.59 18.26 17.81
CA LEU A 5 28.68 18.11 16.67
C LEU A 5 29.48 17.71 15.42
N PHE A 6 29.13 16.57 14.83
CA PHE A 6 29.86 15.91 13.72
C PHE A 6 30.03 16.80 12.48
N HIS A 7 29.15 17.79 12.24
CA HIS A 7 29.28 18.71 11.09
C HIS A 7 30.59 19.51 11.08
N ARG A 8 31.24 19.70 12.23
CA ARG A 8 32.57 20.35 12.30
C ARG A 8 33.70 19.46 11.80
N GLU A 9 33.54 18.14 11.88
CA GLU A 9 34.57 17.16 11.49
C GLU A 9 34.39 16.66 10.05
N ASN A 10 33.19 16.75 9.49
CA ASN A 10 32.85 16.17 8.19
C ASN A 10 33.57 16.83 6.99
N ARG A 11 34.20 18.00 7.16
CA ARG A 11 35.12 18.59 6.16
C ARG A 11 36.58 18.20 6.37
N ILE A 12 36.96 17.83 7.60
CA ILE A 12 38.35 17.56 7.98
C ILE A 12 38.72 16.12 7.66
N VAL A 13 37.80 15.18 7.89
CA VAL A 13 38.04 13.75 7.64
C VAL A 13 38.22 13.44 6.16
N PRO A 14 37.38 13.92 5.22
CA PRO A 14 37.59 13.69 3.79
C PRO A 14 38.83 14.39 3.25
N LEU A 15 39.17 15.58 3.76
CA LEU A 15 40.37 16.31 3.38
C LEU A 15 41.64 15.59 3.86
N GLY A 16 41.63 15.07 5.09
CA GLY A 16 42.73 14.27 5.64
C GLY A 16 42.92 12.96 4.88
N ILE A 17 41.83 12.27 4.52
CA ILE A 17 41.88 11.06 3.69
C ILE A 17 42.37 11.39 2.28
N MET A 18 41.87 12.45 1.64
CA MET A 18 42.36 12.88 0.32
C MET A 18 43.85 13.24 0.34
N LEU A 19 44.31 13.98 1.36
CA LEU A 19 45.72 14.34 1.51
C LEU A 19 46.60 13.10 1.78
N PHE A 20 46.10 12.15 2.59
CA PHE A 20 46.79 10.89 2.85
C PHE A 20 46.88 10.01 1.60
N VAL A 21 45.80 9.91 0.81
CA VAL A 21 45.79 9.18 -0.46
C VAL A 21 46.68 9.85 -1.50
N LEU A 22 46.66 11.19 -1.61
CA LEU A 22 47.61 11.95 -2.43
C LEU A 22 49.06 11.69 -2.00
N PHE A 23 49.33 11.71 -0.70
CA PHE A 23 50.66 11.42 -0.16
C PHE A 23 51.09 9.99 -0.50
N LEU A 24 50.22 8.99 -0.34
CA LEU A 24 50.52 7.60 -0.73
C LEU A 24 50.76 7.46 -2.23
N PHE A 25 49.99 8.17 -3.06
CA PHE A 25 50.14 8.17 -4.52
C PHE A 25 51.49 8.75 -4.94
N PHE A 26 51.90 9.90 -4.38
CA PHE A 26 53.22 10.47 -4.65
C PHE A 26 54.36 9.66 -4.03
N TYR A 27 54.16 9.08 -2.84
CA TYR A 27 55.13 8.17 -2.21
C TYR A 27 55.37 6.90 -3.03
N HIS A 28 54.33 6.36 -3.70
CA HIS A 28 54.49 5.21 -4.61
C HIS A 28 55.13 5.58 -5.95
N LEU A 29 54.86 6.78 -6.48
CA LEU A 29 55.55 7.28 -7.69
C LEU A 29 57.05 7.51 -7.46
N ASP A 30 57.47 7.89 -6.25
CA ASP A 30 58.89 8.09 -5.91
C ASP A 30 59.65 6.77 -5.70
N LEU A 31 58.92 5.65 -5.48
CA LEU A 31 59.49 4.30 -5.33
C LEU A 31 59.68 3.55 -6.66
N GLU A 32 59.15 4.05 -7.79
CA GLU A 32 59.37 3.45 -9.12
C GLU A 32 60.78 3.70 -9.70
N HIS A 33 61.67 4.40 -8.99
CA HIS A 33 63.05 4.67 -9.45
C HIS A 33 64.17 3.95 -8.70
N THR A 34 63.87 2.96 -7.87
CA THR A 34 64.91 2.11 -7.29
C THR A 34 64.51 0.64 -7.38
N GLU A 35 64.98 -0.06 -8.42
CA GLU A 35 65.03 -1.52 -8.41
C GLU A 35 66.16 -2.01 -7.49
N PRO A 36 65.90 -2.98 -6.59
CA PRO A 36 66.93 -3.88 -6.11
C PRO A 36 66.74 -5.28 -6.70
N SER A 37 67.86 -5.89 -7.05
CA SER A 37 67.97 -7.21 -7.69
C SER A 37 67.32 -8.34 -6.88
N ILE A 38 66.54 -9.17 -7.56
CA ILE A 38 65.99 -10.42 -7.02
C ILE A 38 67.10 -11.48 -6.98
N ASN A 39 67.48 -11.92 -5.78
CA ASN A 39 68.17 -13.20 -5.58
C ASN A 39 67.72 -13.83 -4.24
N GLY A 40 67.07 -14.99 -4.34
CA GLY A 40 66.97 -15.97 -3.25
C GLY A 40 65.69 -15.93 -2.42
N LEU A 41 64.74 -16.81 -2.74
CA LEU A 41 63.67 -17.24 -1.83
C LEU A 41 63.53 -18.78 -1.94
N PRO A 42 63.79 -19.54 -0.87
CA PRO A 42 63.31 -20.91 -0.73
C PRO A 42 61.93 -20.97 -0.06
N ASP A 43 61.08 -21.82 -0.62
CA ASP A 43 59.94 -22.58 -0.08
C ASP A 43 59.09 -22.02 1.09
N LEU A 44 57.80 -21.87 0.81
CA LEU A 44 56.71 -21.69 1.79
C LEU A 44 55.93 -23.00 1.97
N PRO A 45 55.71 -23.48 3.21
CA PRO A 45 54.69 -24.50 3.48
C PRO A 45 53.30 -23.89 3.74
N LYS A 46 52.30 -24.72 3.42
CA LYS A 46 50.87 -24.48 3.53
C LYS A 46 50.34 -24.60 4.96
N ASP A 47 49.18 -23.96 5.13
CA ASP A 47 48.09 -24.26 6.06
C ASP A 47 48.11 -23.53 7.42
N LEU A 48 46.96 -22.93 7.76
CA LEU A 48 46.33 -23.01 9.08
C LEU A 48 44.99 -22.27 9.12
N SER A 49 43.96 -23.10 9.02
CA SER A 49 42.58 -22.87 9.42
C SER A 49 42.42 -22.52 10.92
N SER A 50 41.33 -21.79 11.19
CA SER A 50 40.57 -21.71 12.45
C SER A 50 41.07 -20.79 13.57
N ARG A 51 40.20 -19.85 13.96
CA ARG A 51 40.00 -19.44 15.36
C ARG A 51 38.62 -18.81 15.55
N GLN A 52 37.75 -19.54 16.26
CA GLN A 52 36.56 -19.02 16.92
C GLN A 52 36.94 -18.07 18.06
N SER A 53 36.05 -17.13 18.41
CA SER A 53 36.09 -16.42 19.70
C SER A 53 34.69 -16.43 20.34
N PRO A 54 34.58 -16.77 21.63
CA PRO A 54 33.36 -16.69 22.41
C PRO A 54 33.32 -15.37 23.20
N LEU A 55 32.12 -14.86 23.49
CA LEU A 55 31.61 -14.66 24.87
C LEU A 55 30.39 -13.74 24.89
N ARG A 56 29.47 -14.18 25.74
CA ARG A 56 28.17 -13.62 26.12
C ARG A 56 28.35 -13.08 27.52
N GLU A 57 27.89 -11.86 27.81
CA GLU A 57 27.56 -11.49 29.18
C GLU A 57 26.45 -10.43 29.26
N GLN A 58 25.60 -10.63 30.26
CA GLN A 58 24.31 -9.99 30.51
C GLN A 58 24.46 -8.66 31.25
N SER A 59 23.52 -7.72 31.06
CA SER A 59 23.03 -6.92 32.18
C SER A 59 21.62 -6.34 31.97
N LYS A 60 20.70 -6.95 32.71
CA LYS A 60 19.58 -6.41 33.50
C LYS A 60 18.63 -5.33 32.93
N GLN A 61 17.37 -5.77 32.86
CA GLN A 61 16.12 -5.04 32.64
C GLN A 61 15.77 -4.06 33.78
N GLN A 62 15.04 -3.00 33.42
CA GLN A 62 13.92 -2.48 34.22
C GLN A 62 12.65 -2.53 33.34
N PRO A 63 11.48 -2.98 33.85
CA PRO A 63 10.27 -3.16 33.05
C PRO A 63 9.37 -1.92 33.06
N LEU A 64 8.77 -1.59 31.92
CA LEU A 64 7.68 -0.62 31.74
C LEU A 64 6.73 -1.12 30.64
N PRO A 65 5.45 -0.71 30.65
CA PRO A 65 4.28 -1.58 30.70
C PRO A 65 3.94 -2.25 29.37
N SER A 66 3.24 -3.39 29.45
CA SER A 66 2.66 -4.03 28.27
C SER A 66 1.74 -3.07 27.53
N ALA A 67 1.89 -3.03 26.21
CA ALA A 67 0.92 -2.41 25.30
C ALA A 67 -0.49 -2.93 25.66
N GLN A 68 -1.36 -2.03 26.11
CA GLN A 68 -2.77 -2.37 26.25
C GLN A 68 -3.36 -2.60 24.85
N PRO A 69 -4.09 -3.70 24.61
CA PRO A 69 -5.01 -3.75 23.50
C PRO A 69 -6.11 -2.70 23.72
N SER A 70 -6.37 -1.86 22.72
CA SER A 70 -7.61 -1.09 22.67
C SER A 70 -8.82 -2.05 22.76
N PRO A 71 -9.92 -1.64 23.40
CA PRO A 71 -10.90 -2.56 23.95
C PRO A 71 -11.55 -3.43 22.86
N SER A 72 -11.50 -4.74 23.06
CA SER A 72 -12.34 -5.69 22.35
C SER A 72 -13.81 -5.30 22.52
N ALA A 73 -14.50 -5.03 21.42
CA ALA A 73 -15.95 -5.09 21.38
C ALA A 73 -16.37 -6.56 21.44
N VAL A 74 -16.36 -7.15 22.64
CA VAL A 74 -17.04 -8.42 22.90
C VAL A 74 -18.51 -8.10 23.18
N PRO A 75 -19.48 -8.63 22.42
CA PRO A 75 -20.88 -8.53 22.78
C PRO A 75 -21.12 -9.27 24.11
N VAL A 76 -21.84 -8.62 25.02
CA VAL A 76 -22.25 -9.15 26.33
C VAL A 76 -22.89 -10.54 26.16
N ALA A 77 -22.19 -11.58 26.61
CA ALA A 77 -22.77 -12.88 26.82
C ALA A 77 -23.73 -12.82 28.01
N ALA A 78 -24.96 -13.26 27.81
CA ALA A 78 -25.98 -13.36 28.85
C ALA A 78 -25.49 -14.27 29.99
N GLN A 79 -25.63 -13.78 31.22
CA GLN A 79 -25.35 -14.52 32.44
C GLN A 79 -26.30 -15.72 32.56
N VAL A 80 -25.73 -16.92 32.65
CA VAL A 80 -26.43 -18.12 33.14
C VAL A 80 -26.00 -18.33 34.59
N PRO A 81 -26.92 -18.41 35.56
CA PRO A 81 -26.55 -18.70 36.93
C PRO A 81 -26.22 -20.19 37.11
N THR A 82 -25.21 -20.41 37.93
CA THR A 82 -24.74 -21.71 38.43
C THR A 82 -25.75 -22.35 39.39
N SER A 83 -25.96 -23.66 39.25
CA SER A 83 -26.34 -24.52 40.37
C SER A 83 -25.80 -25.93 40.15
N ASP A 84 -24.97 -26.38 41.08
CA ASP A 84 -24.54 -27.77 41.22
C ASP A 84 -25.67 -28.67 41.75
N ASP A 85 -25.48 -29.96 41.47
CA ASP A 85 -25.92 -31.16 42.20
C ASP A 85 -27.21 -31.94 41.83
N ARG A 86 -26.92 -33.23 41.51
CA ARG A 86 -27.68 -34.49 41.71
C ARG A 86 -28.65 -35.00 40.61
N LYS A 87 -28.24 -36.15 40.02
CA LYS A 87 -29.03 -37.21 39.34
C LYS A 87 -30.00 -37.94 40.33
N PRO A 88 -30.91 -38.86 39.89
CA PRO A 88 -31.33 -39.26 38.52
C PRO A 88 -32.86 -39.42 38.30
N ALA A 89 -33.22 -39.68 37.02
CA ALA A 89 -34.38 -40.45 36.53
C ALA A 89 -35.81 -39.88 36.70
N GLN A 90 -36.46 -39.52 35.59
CA GLN A 90 -37.64 -40.21 35.02
C GLN A 90 -38.25 -39.40 33.85
N GLN A 91 -38.89 -40.14 32.95
CA GLN A 91 -39.93 -39.71 32.00
C GLN A 91 -39.48 -39.07 30.68
N GLN A 92 -39.25 -39.98 29.73
CA GLN A 92 -39.72 -39.83 28.36
C GLN A 92 -41.20 -39.42 28.31
N GLN A 93 -41.56 -38.74 27.21
CA GLN A 93 -42.89 -38.29 26.79
C GLN A 93 -43.35 -36.95 27.35
N GLN A 94 -42.94 -35.87 26.68
CA GLN A 94 -43.84 -34.83 26.17
C GLN A 94 -42.99 -33.68 25.60
N GLN A 95 -42.82 -33.64 24.27
CA GLN A 95 -42.58 -32.40 23.51
C GLN A 95 -42.67 -32.69 22.01
N GLN A 96 -43.87 -33.10 21.57
CA GLN A 96 -44.37 -32.73 20.25
C GLN A 96 -45.36 -31.59 20.48
N GLN A 97 -44.90 -30.34 20.33
CA GLN A 97 -45.70 -29.22 19.82
C GLN A 97 -44.88 -27.92 19.82
N GLN A 98 -44.99 -27.19 18.71
CA GLN A 98 -44.61 -25.79 18.47
C GLN A 98 -43.14 -25.50 18.12
N GLN A 99 -42.72 -25.92 16.92
CA GLN A 99 -41.81 -25.11 16.11
C GLN A 99 -42.60 -23.97 15.47
N ARG A 100 -42.37 -22.74 15.93
CA ARG A 100 -42.79 -21.52 15.24
C ARG A 100 -41.57 -21.03 14.42
N PRO A 101 -41.70 -20.73 13.12
CA PRO A 101 -40.56 -20.25 12.34
C PRO A 101 -40.07 -18.92 12.91
N LYS A 102 -38.74 -18.79 13.12
CA LYS A 102 -38.11 -17.50 13.40
C LYS A 102 -38.30 -16.63 12.15
N GLU A 103 -39.09 -15.56 12.28
CA GLU A 103 -39.16 -14.50 11.27
C GLU A 103 -37.75 -13.98 10.98
N GLN A 104 -37.35 -14.05 9.72
CA GLN A 104 -36.22 -13.27 9.21
C GLN A 104 -36.52 -11.78 9.40
N PRO A 105 -35.53 -10.93 9.72
CA PRO A 105 -35.73 -9.50 9.75
C PRO A 105 -36.24 -9.04 8.38
N LYS A 106 -37.44 -8.44 8.35
CA LYS A 106 -38.00 -7.84 7.14
C LYS A 106 -37.01 -6.79 6.62
N GLU A 107 -36.50 -7.01 5.42
CA GLU A 107 -35.83 -5.96 4.65
C GLU A 107 -36.72 -4.72 4.65
N GLN A 108 -36.16 -3.60 5.12
CA GLN A 108 -36.82 -2.31 4.96
C GLN A 108 -36.93 -2.01 3.46
N PRO A 109 -38.07 -1.49 2.97
CA PRO A 109 -38.22 -1.16 1.56
C PRO A 109 -37.15 -0.15 1.13
N LYS A 110 -36.37 -0.48 0.10
CA LYS A 110 -35.40 0.42 -0.52
C LYS A 110 -36.11 1.73 -0.91
N GLN A 111 -35.67 2.87 -0.37
CA GLN A 111 -36.06 4.18 -0.87
C GLN A 111 -35.64 4.26 -2.36
N PRO A 112 -36.52 4.59 -3.30
CA PRO A 112 -36.15 4.72 -4.70
C PRO A 112 -35.05 5.78 -4.85
N GLY A 113 -33.87 5.38 -5.34
CA GLY A 113 -32.76 6.29 -5.65
C GLY A 113 -31.47 6.11 -4.83
N GLN A 114 -31.42 5.19 -3.86
CA GLN A 114 -30.18 4.91 -3.11
C GLN A 114 -29.44 3.69 -3.69
N LEU A 115 -28.15 3.83 -3.98
CA LEU A 115 -27.33 2.78 -4.59
C LEU A 115 -26.93 1.77 -3.52
N SER A 116 -27.14 0.49 -3.80
CA SER A 116 -26.91 -0.61 -2.86
C SER A 116 -25.77 -1.52 -3.33
N PRO A 117 -25.19 -2.36 -2.46
CA PRO A 117 -24.20 -3.35 -2.87
C PRO A 117 -24.69 -4.31 -3.97
N ASP A 118 -26.01 -4.51 -4.11
CA ASP A 118 -26.59 -5.33 -5.18
C ASP A 118 -26.45 -4.69 -6.57
N ASP A 119 -26.30 -3.37 -6.64
CA ASP A 119 -26.18 -2.61 -7.89
C ASP A 119 -24.76 -2.64 -8.47
N VAL A 120 -23.78 -3.15 -7.71
CA VAL A 120 -22.36 -3.12 -8.08
C VAL A 120 -21.76 -4.51 -8.13
N VAL A 121 -20.69 -4.68 -8.89
CA VAL A 121 -19.88 -5.91 -8.91
C VAL A 121 -18.45 -5.55 -8.55
N LEU A 122 -17.88 -6.27 -7.60
CA LEU A 122 -16.46 -6.20 -7.24
C LEU A 122 -15.66 -7.15 -8.13
N LEU A 123 -14.75 -6.58 -8.91
CA LEU A 123 -13.75 -7.28 -9.72
C LEU A 123 -12.44 -7.30 -8.93
N PHE A 124 -12.13 -8.44 -8.32
CA PHE A 124 -10.95 -8.60 -7.49
C PHE A 124 -9.84 -9.31 -8.27
N LYS A 125 -8.72 -8.63 -8.55
CA LYS A 125 -7.57 -9.21 -9.25
C LYS A 125 -6.48 -9.67 -8.28
N THR A 126 -5.95 -10.85 -8.51
CA THR A 126 -4.74 -11.39 -7.87
C THR A 126 -3.80 -12.05 -8.92
N GLY A 127 -2.80 -12.78 -8.47
CA GLY A 127 -1.92 -13.60 -9.31
C GLY A 127 -1.35 -14.79 -8.54
N ALA A 128 -0.97 -15.84 -9.24
CA ALA A 128 -0.54 -17.13 -8.70
C ALA A 128 0.55 -16.99 -7.61
N SER A 129 1.52 -16.11 -7.81
CA SER A 129 2.66 -15.91 -6.90
C SER A 129 2.32 -15.15 -5.60
N VAL A 130 1.10 -14.63 -5.47
CA VAL A 130 0.68 -13.83 -4.32
C VAL A 130 -0.71 -14.21 -3.78
N LEU A 131 -1.49 -15.00 -4.52
CA LEU A 131 -2.86 -15.38 -4.21
C LEU A 131 -3.01 -15.86 -2.77
N TRP A 132 -2.22 -16.86 -2.36
CA TRP A 132 -2.32 -17.42 -1.01
C TRP A 132 -1.82 -16.49 0.10
N ARG A 133 -1.01 -15.48 -0.23
CA ARG A 133 -0.53 -14.47 0.73
C ARG A 133 -1.53 -13.35 0.95
N ARG A 134 -2.26 -13.00 -0.10
CA ARG A 134 -3.02 -11.76 -0.18
C ARG A 134 -4.52 -11.97 -0.20
N LEU A 135 -5.03 -12.99 -0.89
CA LEU A 135 -6.47 -13.26 -0.97
C LEU A 135 -7.13 -13.65 0.37
N PRO A 136 -6.54 -14.49 1.26
CA PRO A 136 -7.26 -15.00 2.43
C PRO A 136 -7.81 -13.94 3.39
N ILE A 137 -7.11 -12.82 3.57
CA ILE A 137 -7.61 -11.75 4.42
C ILE A 137 -8.91 -11.14 3.86
N HIS A 138 -9.03 -11.02 2.54
CA HIS A 138 -10.22 -10.46 1.89
C HIS A 138 -11.43 -11.37 2.05
N LEU A 139 -11.25 -12.69 2.03
CA LEU A 139 -12.33 -13.67 2.25
C LEU A 139 -13.05 -13.43 3.60
N SER A 140 -12.30 -13.01 4.62
CA SER A 140 -12.82 -12.75 5.98
C SER A 140 -13.24 -11.29 6.22
N THR A 141 -12.91 -10.36 5.32
CA THR A 141 -13.10 -8.92 5.53
C THR A 141 -13.80 -8.26 4.35
N THR A 142 -13.08 -8.04 3.25
CA THR A 142 -13.55 -7.31 2.07
C THR A 142 -14.76 -7.98 1.44
N PHE A 143 -14.83 -9.31 1.47
CA PHE A 143 -15.93 -10.12 0.94
C PHE A 143 -16.96 -10.51 1.99
N ALA A 144 -16.92 -9.89 3.17
CA ALA A 144 -17.89 -10.17 4.22
C ALA A 144 -19.32 -9.96 3.69
N PRO A 145 -20.27 -10.88 3.95
CA PRO A 145 -21.64 -10.77 3.46
C PRO A 145 -22.37 -9.49 3.89
N SER A 146 -21.92 -8.86 4.99
CA SER A 146 -22.45 -7.56 5.44
C SER A 146 -22.06 -6.40 4.53
N ARG A 147 -21.09 -6.57 3.63
CA ARG A 147 -20.59 -5.54 2.71
C ARG A 147 -21.14 -5.72 1.30
N ILE A 148 -21.06 -6.93 0.78
CA ILE A 148 -21.40 -7.24 -0.60
C ILE A 148 -21.80 -8.72 -0.71
N SER A 149 -22.79 -9.01 -1.56
CA SER A 149 -23.19 -10.38 -1.85
C SER A 149 -22.07 -11.15 -2.53
N ALA A 150 -21.90 -12.43 -2.18
CA ALA A 150 -20.96 -13.32 -2.87
C ALA A 150 -21.24 -13.41 -4.38
N ASN A 151 -22.51 -13.28 -4.79
CA ASN A 151 -22.90 -13.25 -6.20
C ASN A 151 -22.45 -11.98 -6.94
N ASN A 152 -22.04 -10.95 -6.22
CA ASN A 152 -21.59 -9.67 -6.76
C ASN A 152 -20.05 -9.55 -6.69
N ILE A 153 -19.34 -10.65 -6.44
CA ILE A 153 -17.88 -10.69 -6.43
C ILE A 153 -17.40 -11.63 -7.54
N LEU A 154 -16.44 -11.17 -8.33
CA LEU A 154 -15.70 -11.98 -9.30
C LEU A 154 -14.22 -11.90 -8.96
N ILE A 155 -13.58 -13.05 -8.76
CA ILE A 155 -12.16 -13.14 -8.40
C ILE A 155 -11.39 -13.62 -9.63
N TYR A 156 -10.39 -12.86 -10.04
CA TYR A 156 -9.60 -13.10 -11.24
C TYR A 156 -8.13 -13.30 -10.88
N SER A 157 -7.49 -14.26 -11.55
CA SER A 157 -6.07 -14.56 -11.43
C SER A 157 -5.52 -15.01 -12.79
N ASP A 158 -4.23 -15.32 -12.81
CA ASP A 158 -3.55 -16.10 -13.87
C ASP A 158 -3.35 -17.56 -13.45
N TYR A 159 -4.16 -18.05 -12.50
CA TYR A 159 -4.16 -19.42 -12.01
C TYR A 159 -5.57 -19.80 -11.52
N PRO A 160 -6.13 -20.94 -11.94
CA PRO A 160 -7.44 -21.39 -11.47
C PRO A 160 -7.31 -21.95 -10.05
N GLU A 161 -8.20 -21.53 -9.15
CA GLU A 161 -8.20 -22.01 -7.76
C GLU A 161 -9.62 -21.99 -7.17
N THR A 162 -9.87 -22.80 -6.14
CA THR A 162 -11.10 -22.80 -5.35
C THR A 162 -10.79 -22.78 -3.86
N ILE A 163 -11.19 -21.70 -3.17
CA ILE A 163 -11.00 -21.58 -1.72
C ILE A 163 -12.37 -21.57 -1.04
N GLY A 164 -12.79 -22.71 -0.51
CA GLY A 164 -14.13 -22.87 0.06
C GLY A 164 -15.21 -22.59 -0.99
N PRO A 165 -16.11 -21.60 -0.78
CA PRO A 165 -17.13 -21.24 -1.76
C PRO A 165 -16.64 -20.29 -2.86
N TRP A 166 -15.38 -19.85 -2.81
CA TRP A 166 -14.84 -18.82 -3.69
C TRP A 166 -14.13 -19.45 -4.89
N GLN A 167 -14.65 -19.18 -6.09
CA GLN A 167 -14.00 -19.54 -7.35
C GLN A 167 -13.06 -18.42 -7.79
N VAL A 168 -11.81 -18.79 -8.07
CA VAL A 168 -10.83 -17.93 -8.73
C VAL A 168 -10.80 -18.30 -10.21
N ILE A 169 -11.03 -17.30 -11.06
CA ILE A 169 -11.10 -17.45 -12.52
C ILE A 169 -9.72 -17.16 -13.11
N ASP A 170 -9.16 -18.11 -13.84
CA ASP A 170 -7.99 -17.87 -14.68
C ASP A 170 -8.41 -17.09 -15.93
N VAL A 171 -8.07 -15.80 -15.98
CA VAL A 171 -8.42 -14.96 -17.13
C VAL A 171 -7.46 -15.13 -18.30
N LEU A 172 -6.35 -15.86 -18.11
CA LEU A 172 -5.33 -16.09 -19.12
C LEU A 172 -5.40 -17.50 -19.73
N GLU A 173 -6.27 -18.38 -19.22
CA GLU A 173 -6.46 -19.75 -19.72
C GLU A 173 -6.61 -19.79 -21.25
N ASN A 174 -7.42 -18.88 -21.81
CA ASN A 174 -7.70 -18.78 -23.24
C ASN A 174 -6.82 -17.79 -24.01
N SER A 175 -5.62 -17.49 -23.51
CA SER A 175 -4.64 -16.64 -24.20
C SER A 175 -4.29 -17.18 -25.60
N THR A 176 -4.03 -16.28 -26.55
CA THR A 176 -3.65 -16.65 -27.92
C THR A 176 -2.31 -17.38 -27.95
N GLU A 177 -2.08 -18.19 -29.00
CA GLU A 177 -0.84 -18.95 -29.15
C GLU A 177 0.40 -18.03 -29.15
N THR A 178 0.31 -16.87 -29.81
CA THR A 178 1.38 -15.86 -29.82
C THR A 178 1.73 -15.38 -28.41
N VAL A 179 0.72 -15.11 -27.57
CA VAL A 179 0.95 -14.71 -26.17
C VAL A 179 1.54 -15.86 -25.37
N ARG A 180 0.99 -17.08 -25.51
CA ARG A 180 1.49 -18.27 -24.80
C ARG A 180 2.95 -18.59 -25.12
N GLN A 181 3.42 -18.27 -26.32
CA GLN A 181 4.81 -18.47 -26.75
C GLN A 181 5.75 -17.31 -26.36
N SER A 182 5.23 -16.18 -25.89
CA SER A 182 6.04 -15.03 -25.47
C SER A 182 6.89 -15.36 -24.23
N ASP A 183 8.06 -14.73 -24.14
CA ASP A 183 8.93 -14.78 -22.95
C ASP A 183 8.25 -14.16 -21.72
N ASN A 184 7.33 -13.22 -21.93
CA ASN A 184 6.54 -12.62 -20.85
C ASN A 184 5.58 -13.62 -20.20
N TYR A 185 5.29 -14.73 -20.88
CA TYR A 185 4.34 -15.77 -20.45
C TYR A 185 5.01 -16.95 -19.73
N GLU A 186 6.35 -16.93 -19.59
CA GLU A 186 7.11 -17.93 -18.82
C GLU A 186 6.57 -18.14 -17.40
N PRO A 187 6.21 -17.10 -16.62
CA PRO A 187 5.73 -17.30 -15.26
C PRO A 187 4.42 -18.10 -15.20
N TYR A 188 3.57 -18.01 -16.24
CA TYR A 188 2.34 -18.80 -16.34
C TYR A 188 2.65 -20.27 -16.63
N ARG A 189 3.55 -20.53 -17.58
CA ARG A 189 3.96 -21.89 -17.95
C ARG A 189 4.66 -22.63 -16.79
N ALA A 190 5.36 -21.91 -15.93
CA ALA A 190 6.08 -22.47 -14.79
C ALA A 190 5.16 -22.92 -13.63
N GLN A 191 3.91 -22.42 -13.54
CA GLN A 191 3.04 -22.68 -12.38
C GLN A 191 2.78 -24.17 -12.15
N ALA A 192 2.52 -24.94 -13.21
CA ALA A 192 2.27 -26.39 -13.10
C ALA A 192 3.49 -27.16 -12.57
N ASP A 193 4.71 -26.71 -12.90
CA ASP A 193 5.96 -27.32 -12.43
C ASP A 193 6.17 -27.09 -10.93
N HIS A 194 5.85 -25.87 -10.46
CA HIS A 194 5.87 -25.48 -9.06
C HIS A 194 4.88 -26.31 -8.23
N GLU A 195 3.64 -26.43 -8.68
CA GLU A 195 2.60 -27.22 -8.02
C GLU A 195 3.02 -28.70 -7.90
N ALA A 196 3.48 -29.29 -9.00
CA ALA A 196 3.94 -30.69 -9.04
C ALA A 196 5.14 -30.96 -8.12
N ARG A 197 5.89 -29.93 -7.74
CA ARG A 197 7.06 -30.01 -6.84
C ARG A 197 6.82 -29.48 -5.44
N GLN A 198 5.57 -29.17 -5.10
CA GLN A 198 5.22 -28.70 -3.76
C GLN A 198 5.94 -27.39 -3.41
N VAL A 199 6.06 -26.48 -4.39
CA VAL A 199 6.64 -25.15 -4.21
C VAL A 199 5.52 -24.13 -4.05
N TYR A 200 5.29 -23.71 -2.80
CA TYR A 200 4.17 -22.86 -2.40
C TYR A 200 4.58 -21.39 -2.36
N ALA A 201 3.74 -20.50 -2.90
CA ALA A 201 3.97 -19.05 -2.86
C ALA A 201 3.24 -18.39 -1.67
N GLU A 202 3.41 -18.94 -0.47
CA GLU A 202 2.63 -18.58 0.73
C GLU A 202 3.38 -17.65 1.69
N ALA A 203 4.71 -17.60 1.63
CA ALA A 203 5.54 -16.89 2.60
C ALA A 203 5.17 -17.21 4.07
N ALA A 204 4.68 -18.42 4.33
CA ALA A 204 4.29 -18.93 5.64
C ALA A 204 5.49 -19.41 6.48
N ASN A 205 6.70 -19.45 5.89
CA ASN A 205 7.93 -19.92 6.51
C ASN A 205 7.83 -21.38 6.98
N VAL A 206 7.32 -22.23 6.07
CA VAL A 206 7.21 -23.70 6.21
C VAL A 206 7.95 -24.39 5.06
N GLU A 207 8.12 -25.71 5.13
CA GLU A 207 8.75 -26.48 4.06
C GLU A 207 7.97 -26.35 2.74
N GLY A 208 8.69 -26.25 1.61
CA GLY A 208 8.10 -26.02 0.30
C GLY A 208 7.80 -24.55 -0.01
N ASP A 209 7.92 -23.65 0.96
CA ASP A 209 7.64 -22.24 0.76
C ASP A 209 8.71 -21.53 -0.08
N GLY A 210 8.26 -20.71 -1.03
CA GLY A 210 9.09 -20.04 -2.02
C GLY A 210 8.42 -18.78 -2.57
N ASN A 211 9.07 -18.13 -3.54
CA ASN A 211 8.56 -16.87 -4.12
C ASN A 211 7.55 -17.09 -5.26
N GLY A 212 7.20 -18.35 -5.58
CA GLY A 212 6.46 -18.70 -6.80
C GLY A 212 7.28 -18.47 -8.08
N PRO A 213 6.65 -18.61 -9.27
CA PRO A 213 7.30 -18.30 -10.54
C PRO A 213 7.81 -16.85 -10.58
N ALA A 214 9.08 -16.69 -10.98
CA ALA A 214 9.69 -15.38 -11.06
C ALA A 214 9.01 -14.52 -12.15
N GLY A 215 8.79 -13.23 -11.89
CA GLY A 215 8.30 -12.32 -12.91
C GLY A 215 6.79 -12.37 -13.16
N GLY A 216 5.97 -12.86 -12.22
CA GLY A 216 4.51 -12.86 -12.34
C GLY A 216 3.89 -11.50 -12.72
N TRP A 217 4.52 -10.38 -12.34
CA TRP A 217 4.11 -9.02 -12.75
C TRP A 217 4.10 -8.82 -14.28
N LYS A 218 4.87 -9.61 -15.04
CA LYS A 218 4.85 -9.56 -16.52
C LYS A 218 3.52 -10.02 -17.10
N LEU A 219 2.78 -10.88 -16.38
CA LEU A 219 1.47 -11.37 -16.81
C LEU A 219 0.36 -10.34 -16.61
N ASP A 220 0.56 -9.37 -15.70
CA ASP A 220 -0.50 -8.43 -15.34
C ASP A 220 -1.01 -7.60 -16.52
N LYS A 221 -0.14 -7.31 -17.51
CA LYS A 221 -0.54 -6.58 -18.72
C LYS A 221 -1.64 -7.29 -19.51
N TYR A 222 -1.71 -8.62 -19.46
CA TYR A 222 -2.68 -9.42 -20.22
C TYR A 222 -4.02 -9.60 -19.51
N LYS A 223 -4.13 -9.27 -18.21
CA LYS A 223 -5.32 -9.59 -17.40
C LYS A 223 -6.48 -8.61 -17.56
N PHE A 224 -6.20 -7.32 -17.76
CA PHE A 224 -7.18 -6.23 -17.67
C PHE A 224 -8.29 -6.31 -18.73
N LEU A 225 -7.95 -6.53 -19.99
CA LEU A 225 -8.95 -6.63 -21.04
C LEU A 225 -9.87 -7.86 -20.90
N PRO A 226 -9.35 -9.10 -20.75
CA PRO A 226 -10.22 -10.26 -20.60
C PRO A 226 -11.09 -10.18 -19.34
N LEU A 227 -10.56 -9.68 -18.21
CA LEU A 227 -11.35 -9.58 -16.99
C LEU A 227 -12.51 -8.58 -17.12
N ILE A 228 -12.30 -7.42 -17.77
CA ILE A 228 -13.38 -6.44 -17.97
C ILE A 228 -14.39 -6.95 -18.99
N GLN A 229 -13.93 -7.61 -20.05
CA GLN A 229 -14.81 -8.21 -21.05
C GLN A 229 -15.70 -9.31 -20.43
N HIS A 230 -15.08 -10.22 -19.66
CA HIS A 230 -15.80 -11.27 -18.95
C HIS A 230 -16.79 -10.67 -17.94
N ALA A 231 -16.36 -9.70 -17.11
CA ALA A 231 -17.19 -9.12 -16.06
C ALA A 231 -18.54 -8.62 -16.57
N GLY A 232 -18.55 -7.87 -17.68
CA GLY A 232 -19.82 -7.30 -18.14
C GLY A 232 -20.73 -8.24 -18.90
N ARG A 233 -20.19 -9.33 -19.46
CA ARG A 233 -20.98 -10.47 -19.95
C ARG A 233 -21.56 -11.29 -18.81
N ALA A 234 -20.77 -11.56 -17.77
CA ALA A 234 -21.16 -12.38 -16.63
C ALA A 234 -22.16 -11.68 -15.70
N LYS A 235 -22.18 -10.35 -15.68
CA LYS A 235 -23.04 -9.53 -14.82
C LYS A 235 -23.73 -8.44 -15.63
N PRO A 236 -24.67 -8.77 -16.53
CA PRO A 236 -25.30 -7.80 -17.45
C PRO A 236 -26.25 -6.80 -16.77
N ASP A 237 -26.67 -7.06 -15.53
CA ASP A 237 -27.57 -6.15 -14.79
C ASP A 237 -26.83 -5.22 -13.82
N ALA A 238 -25.51 -5.37 -13.66
CA ALA A 238 -24.71 -4.50 -12.80
C ALA A 238 -24.72 -3.06 -13.32
N LYS A 239 -24.90 -2.08 -12.43
CA LYS A 239 -24.80 -0.64 -12.75
C LYS A 239 -23.34 -0.18 -12.77
N TRP A 240 -22.53 -0.73 -11.87
CA TRP A 240 -21.12 -0.37 -11.72
C TRP A 240 -20.24 -1.59 -11.53
N TYR A 241 -19.06 -1.55 -12.13
CA TYR A 241 -17.97 -2.49 -11.91
C TYR A 241 -16.89 -1.77 -11.12
N ILE A 242 -16.56 -2.28 -9.95
CA ILE A 242 -15.55 -1.73 -9.04
C ILE A 242 -14.35 -2.67 -9.11
N TYR A 243 -13.21 -2.18 -9.55
CA TYR A 243 -11.97 -2.96 -9.63
C TYR A 243 -11.09 -2.74 -8.41
N LEU A 244 -10.51 -3.83 -7.89
CA LEU A 244 -9.60 -3.84 -6.75
C LEU A 244 -8.51 -4.91 -6.92
N GLU A 245 -7.27 -4.57 -6.54
CA GLU A 245 -6.16 -5.53 -6.45
C GLU A 245 -6.00 -6.10 -5.05
N ASP A 246 -5.26 -7.20 -4.94
CA ASP A 246 -5.16 -8.01 -3.72
C ASP A 246 -4.33 -7.42 -2.57
N ASP A 247 -3.66 -6.30 -2.79
CA ASP A 247 -3.02 -5.47 -1.77
C ASP A 247 -3.70 -4.10 -1.62
N GLY A 248 -4.95 -3.98 -2.06
CA GLY A 248 -5.79 -2.79 -1.89
C GLY A 248 -7.00 -3.00 -0.99
N TYR A 249 -7.56 -1.91 -0.47
CA TYR A 249 -8.85 -1.92 0.23
C TYR A 249 -9.73 -0.77 -0.25
N ILE A 250 -11.01 -1.04 -0.52
CA ILE A 250 -12.00 -0.03 -0.89
C ILE A 250 -13.02 0.13 0.23
N PHE A 251 -13.26 1.37 0.65
CA PHE A 251 -14.36 1.77 1.53
C PHE A 251 -15.67 1.78 0.73
N LEU A 252 -16.29 0.61 0.58
CA LEU A 252 -17.42 0.42 -0.33
C LEU A 252 -18.59 1.37 -0.03
N PRO A 253 -19.08 1.52 1.22
CA PRO A 253 -20.17 2.45 1.49
C PRO A 253 -19.82 3.90 1.13
N ASN A 254 -18.55 4.28 1.32
CA ASN A 254 -18.08 5.62 0.96
C ASN A 254 -18.09 5.84 -0.55
N LEU A 255 -17.71 4.82 -1.32
CA LEU A 255 -17.73 4.85 -2.78
C LEU A 255 -19.17 4.83 -3.32
N LEU A 256 -20.09 4.04 -2.74
CA LEU A 256 -21.50 4.02 -3.18
C LEU A 256 -22.16 5.40 -3.09
N LEU A 257 -21.95 6.13 -1.98
CA LEU A 257 -22.42 7.51 -1.81
C LEU A 257 -21.85 8.49 -2.86
N HIS A 258 -20.70 8.16 -3.44
CA HIS A 258 -20.14 8.95 -4.53
C HIS A 258 -20.76 8.58 -5.88
N LEU A 259 -20.94 7.28 -6.14
CA LEU A 259 -21.53 6.77 -7.38
C LEU A 259 -22.99 7.20 -7.58
N GLU A 260 -23.73 7.46 -6.49
CA GLU A 260 -25.09 8.02 -6.53
C GLU A 260 -25.20 9.36 -7.29
N LYS A 261 -24.09 10.09 -7.42
CA LYS A 261 -24.05 11.38 -8.13
C LYS A 261 -24.00 11.24 -9.65
N PHE A 262 -23.82 10.02 -10.16
CA PHE A 262 -23.60 9.72 -11.57
C PHE A 262 -24.66 8.76 -12.09
N SER A 263 -25.09 8.97 -13.34
CA SER A 263 -25.93 8.00 -14.04
C SER A 263 -25.07 6.82 -14.52
N SER A 264 -25.41 5.60 -14.12
CA SER A 264 -24.70 4.38 -14.58
C SER A 264 -24.88 4.09 -16.07
N GLN A 265 -25.85 4.74 -16.73
CA GLN A 265 -26.09 4.60 -18.17
C GLN A 265 -25.16 5.49 -19.00
N GLU A 266 -24.52 6.48 -18.39
CA GLU A 266 -23.50 7.31 -19.05
C GLU A 266 -22.12 6.65 -18.94
N PRO A 267 -21.21 6.92 -19.89
CA PRO A 267 -19.92 6.24 -19.98
C PRO A 267 -18.88 6.80 -19.00
N TRP A 268 -19.00 6.41 -17.73
CA TRP A 268 -18.03 6.76 -16.68
C TRP A 268 -16.90 5.74 -16.54
N TYR A 269 -15.67 6.25 -16.50
CA TYR A 269 -14.44 5.52 -16.13
C TYR A 269 -13.55 6.43 -15.27
N PHE A 270 -13.39 6.12 -13.99
CA PHE A 270 -12.54 6.93 -13.10
C PHE A 270 -11.97 6.12 -11.93
N GLY A 271 -10.87 6.60 -11.36
CA GLY A 271 -10.13 5.95 -10.27
C GLY A 271 -8.93 6.79 -9.86
N GLY A 272 -7.87 6.16 -9.36
CA GLY A 272 -6.61 6.86 -9.09
C GLY A 272 -6.00 7.36 -10.40
N LEU A 273 -5.63 8.63 -10.51
CA LEU A 273 -5.05 9.16 -11.75
C LEU A 273 -3.66 8.57 -12.01
N ALA A 274 -3.48 8.05 -13.22
CA ALA A 274 -2.18 7.77 -13.83
C ALA A 274 -2.12 8.40 -15.23
N TRP A 275 -0.90 8.62 -15.71
CA TRP A 275 -0.65 9.16 -17.04
C TRP A 275 0.59 8.52 -17.65
N LYS A 276 0.47 8.10 -18.91
CA LYS A 276 1.58 7.52 -19.68
C LYS A 276 1.33 7.65 -21.18
N HIS A 277 2.35 8.04 -21.94
CA HIS A 277 2.28 8.14 -23.40
C HIS A 277 1.13 8.98 -23.97
N GLY A 278 0.64 9.97 -23.21
CA GLY A 278 -0.48 10.82 -23.63
C GLY A 278 -1.85 10.36 -23.11
N ASP A 279 -1.95 9.15 -22.58
CA ASP A 279 -3.19 8.58 -22.08
C ASP A 279 -3.34 8.88 -20.58
N TYR A 280 -4.49 9.43 -20.19
CA TYR A 280 -4.91 9.51 -18.79
C TYR A 280 -5.78 8.31 -18.47
N PHE A 281 -5.46 7.59 -17.39
CA PHE A 281 -6.14 6.34 -17.07
C PHE A 281 -6.21 6.11 -15.56
N ALA A 282 -7.04 5.15 -15.17
CA ALA A 282 -7.19 4.76 -13.78
C ALA A 282 -6.09 3.77 -13.39
N HIS A 283 -5.25 4.15 -12.43
CA HIS A 283 -4.20 3.32 -11.85
C HIS A 283 -4.81 2.05 -11.23
N GLY A 284 -4.39 0.88 -11.71
CA GLY A 284 -4.96 -0.41 -11.29
C GLY A 284 -4.93 -0.62 -9.78
N GLY A 285 -3.76 -0.45 -9.17
CA GLY A 285 -3.59 -0.64 -7.73
C GLY A 285 -4.44 0.29 -6.84
N ALA A 286 -4.67 1.53 -7.26
CA ALA A 286 -5.52 2.46 -6.51
C ALA A 286 -6.99 2.04 -6.55
N GLY A 287 -7.37 1.15 -7.46
CA GLY A 287 -8.75 0.82 -7.77
C GLY A 287 -9.41 1.85 -8.68
N PHE A 288 -10.46 1.39 -9.36
CA PHE A 288 -11.23 2.21 -10.28
C PHE A 288 -12.66 1.72 -10.40
N VAL A 289 -13.50 2.51 -11.06
CA VAL A 289 -14.87 2.17 -11.39
C VAL A 289 -15.13 2.33 -12.88
N LEU A 290 -15.96 1.43 -13.41
CA LEU A 290 -16.50 1.47 -14.76
C LEU A 290 -18.02 1.37 -14.64
N SER A 291 -18.74 2.25 -15.32
CA SER A 291 -20.21 2.18 -15.41
C SER A 291 -20.68 1.12 -16.42
N ARG A 292 -21.96 0.71 -16.31
CA ARG A 292 -22.65 -0.06 -17.36
C ARG A 292 -22.51 0.62 -18.72
N GLY A 293 -22.82 1.92 -18.80
CA GLY A 293 -22.75 2.70 -20.03
C GLY A 293 -21.35 2.68 -20.66
N ALA A 294 -20.29 2.77 -19.85
CA ALA A 294 -18.92 2.70 -20.36
C ALA A 294 -18.61 1.31 -20.93
N TRP A 295 -19.06 0.25 -20.26
CA TRP A 295 -18.89 -1.12 -20.77
C TRP A 295 -19.66 -1.32 -22.09
N GLU A 296 -20.93 -0.92 -22.16
CA GLU A 296 -21.75 -1.03 -23.38
C GLU A 296 -21.18 -0.21 -24.55
N GLN A 297 -20.64 0.98 -24.28
CA GLN A 297 -20.04 1.82 -25.30
C GLN A 297 -18.72 1.26 -25.85
N SER A 298 -18.02 0.42 -25.08
CA SER A 298 -16.71 -0.16 -25.40
C SER A 298 -16.77 -1.68 -25.60
N PHE A 299 -16.52 -2.47 -24.55
CA PHE A 299 -16.50 -3.93 -24.54
C PHE A 299 -17.80 -4.59 -25.02
N GLY A 300 -18.94 -3.92 -24.89
CA GLY A 300 -20.23 -4.39 -25.42
C GLY A 300 -20.33 -4.36 -26.94
N LYS A 301 -19.44 -3.63 -27.63
CA LYS A 301 -19.40 -3.53 -29.11
C LYS A 301 -18.37 -4.43 -29.76
N GLU A 302 -17.49 -5.06 -28.97
CA GLU A 302 -16.35 -5.82 -29.47
C GLU A 302 -16.34 -7.24 -28.91
N GLU A 303 -16.45 -8.22 -29.82
CA GLU A 303 -16.49 -9.63 -29.44
C GLU A 303 -15.13 -10.12 -28.97
N ASP A 304 -14.05 -9.67 -29.62
CA ASP A 304 -12.67 -10.04 -29.32
C ASP A 304 -11.80 -8.81 -29.00
N MET A 305 -12.07 -8.18 -27.84
CA MET A 305 -11.30 -7.02 -27.39
C MET A 305 -9.82 -7.36 -27.16
N VAL A 306 -9.55 -8.57 -26.68
CA VAL A 306 -8.19 -9.03 -26.39
C VAL A 306 -7.39 -9.16 -27.69
N GLY A 307 -7.94 -9.80 -28.71
CA GLY A 307 -7.30 -9.93 -30.02
C GLY A 307 -7.08 -8.58 -30.71
N LYS A 308 -8.08 -7.68 -30.67
CA LYS A 308 -7.99 -6.34 -31.27
C LYS A 308 -6.83 -5.52 -30.72
N TYR A 309 -6.58 -5.60 -29.41
CA TYR A 309 -5.53 -4.84 -28.73
C TYR A 309 -4.29 -5.68 -28.39
N ALA A 310 -4.13 -6.87 -28.96
CA ALA A 310 -3.02 -7.77 -28.64
C ALA A 310 -1.64 -7.16 -28.91
N ALA A 311 -1.46 -6.52 -30.08
CA ALA A 311 -0.19 -5.86 -30.42
C ALA A 311 0.13 -4.68 -29.50
N PHE A 312 -0.88 -3.88 -29.14
CA PHE A 312 -0.73 -2.78 -28.20
C PHE A 312 -0.36 -3.30 -26.80
N THR A 313 -1.04 -4.35 -26.34
CA THR A 313 -0.77 -5.01 -25.06
C THR A 313 0.63 -5.58 -24.99
N GLU A 314 1.13 -6.17 -26.09
CA GLU A 314 2.49 -6.70 -26.10
C GLU A 314 3.54 -5.59 -25.93
N ALA A 315 3.35 -4.47 -26.62
CA ALA A 315 4.27 -3.33 -26.62
C ALA A 315 4.26 -2.51 -25.31
N HIS A 316 3.25 -2.65 -24.46
CA HIS A 316 3.07 -1.83 -23.25
C HIS A 316 3.13 -2.67 -21.97
N GLY A 317 3.92 -2.24 -20.98
CA GLY A 317 4.17 -3.02 -19.76
C GLY A 317 3.08 -2.97 -18.68
N CYS A 318 2.03 -2.15 -18.83
CA CYS A 318 1.06 -1.88 -17.76
C CYS A 318 -0.37 -2.11 -18.30
N GLY A 319 -1.12 -3.06 -17.72
CA GLY A 319 -2.45 -3.43 -18.23
C GLY A 319 -3.54 -2.39 -17.96
N ASP A 320 -3.39 -1.58 -16.92
CA ASP A 320 -4.24 -0.43 -16.64
C ASP A 320 -4.05 0.71 -17.66
N HIS A 321 -2.82 0.92 -18.14
CA HIS A 321 -2.56 1.80 -19.29
C HIS A 321 -3.26 1.27 -20.55
N VAL A 322 -3.16 -0.04 -20.83
CA VAL A 322 -3.87 -0.67 -21.96
C VAL A 322 -5.38 -0.45 -21.86
N LEU A 323 -5.98 -0.69 -20.69
CA LEU A 323 -7.40 -0.44 -20.46
C LEU A 323 -7.76 1.03 -20.70
N GLY A 324 -6.95 1.97 -20.20
CA GLY A 324 -7.12 3.40 -20.42
C GLY A 324 -7.13 3.79 -21.89
N HIS A 325 -6.18 3.24 -22.66
CA HIS A 325 -6.10 3.44 -24.11
C HIS A 325 -7.36 2.93 -24.81
N VAL A 326 -7.83 1.73 -24.45
CA VAL A 326 -9.10 1.19 -24.97
C VAL A 326 -10.26 2.13 -24.62
N MET A 327 -10.38 2.63 -23.39
CA MET A 327 -11.47 3.57 -23.05
C MET A 327 -11.44 4.82 -23.93
N GLN A 328 -10.26 5.39 -24.15
CA GLN A 328 -10.09 6.58 -24.99
C GLN A 328 -10.46 6.33 -26.47
N ASP A 329 -10.07 5.20 -27.04
CA ASP A 329 -10.42 4.81 -28.42
C ASP A 329 -11.94 4.72 -28.65
N TYR A 330 -12.69 4.37 -27.59
CA TYR A 330 -14.15 4.33 -27.62
C TYR A 330 -14.81 5.64 -27.16
N GLY A 331 -14.04 6.72 -27.03
CA GLY A 331 -14.53 8.06 -26.67
C GLY A 331 -14.93 8.20 -25.20
N ILE A 332 -14.38 7.37 -24.32
CA ILE A 332 -14.65 7.37 -22.88
C ILE A 332 -13.46 8.05 -22.19
N ASN A 333 -13.68 9.29 -21.75
CA ASN A 333 -12.65 10.04 -21.05
C ASN A 333 -12.48 9.52 -19.62
N PHE A 334 -11.24 9.43 -19.16
CA PHE A 334 -10.96 9.19 -17.75
C PHE A 334 -11.46 10.38 -16.92
N GLY A 335 -12.14 10.14 -15.81
CA GLY A 335 -12.48 11.15 -14.82
C GLY A 335 -13.98 11.27 -14.55
N GLN A 336 -14.32 12.33 -13.81
CA GLN A 336 -15.68 12.58 -13.31
C GLN A 336 -16.41 13.66 -14.11
N THR A 337 -15.86 14.03 -15.27
CA THR A 337 -16.49 14.93 -16.23
C THR A 337 -16.35 14.34 -17.62
N HIS A 338 -17.32 14.58 -18.50
CA HIS A 338 -17.25 14.12 -19.89
C HIS A 338 -16.23 14.90 -20.74
N GLY A 339 -15.70 16.02 -20.23
CA GLY A 339 -14.89 16.96 -21.02
C GLY A 339 -13.38 16.81 -20.82
N LYS A 340 -12.90 16.96 -19.60
CA LYS A 340 -11.47 16.94 -19.28
C LYS A 340 -11.15 15.76 -18.38
N SER A 341 -9.98 15.16 -18.62
CA SER A 341 -9.40 14.20 -17.70
C SER A 341 -9.04 14.90 -16.39
N GLU A 342 -9.96 14.84 -15.44
CA GLU A 342 -9.81 15.50 -14.14
C GLU A 342 -9.57 14.46 -13.06
N TYR A 343 -8.59 14.77 -12.21
CA TYR A 343 -8.25 13.97 -11.05
C TYR A 343 -9.32 14.10 -9.98
N SER A 344 -9.85 12.97 -9.52
CA SER A 344 -10.67 12.91 -8.33
C SER A 344 -9.88 12.36 -7.15
N TRP A 345 -9.90 13.08 -6.03
CA TRP A 345 -9.40 12.60 -4.76
C TRP A 345 -10.12 11.31 -4.31
N GLY A 346 -9.44 10.52 -3.48
CA GLY A 346 -10.03 9.41 -2.73
C GLY A 346 -9.53 8.04 -3.15
N PHE A 347 -9.11 7.86 -4.40
CA PHE A 347 -8.40 6.65 -4.82
C PHE A 347 -6.90 6.84 -4.66
N ASN A 348 -6.27 6.05 -3.79
CA ASN A 348 -4.86 6.25 -3.41
C ASN A 348 -3.98 5.09 -3.91
N PRO A 349 -2.91 5.37 -4.67
CA PRO A 349 -1.99 4.34 -5.18
C PRO A 349 -0.95 3.87 -4.14
N GLU A 350 -0.93 4.51 -2.97
CA GLU A 350 0.02 4.28 -1.89
C GLU A 350 -0.68 3.70 -0.66
N PRO A 351 0.06 3.13 0.31
CA PRO A 351 -0.53 2.75 1.58
C PRO A 351 -0.79 3.98 2.44
N HIS A 352 -1.69 3.88 3.41
CA HIS A 352 -2.06 5.03 4.23
C HIS A 352 -0.93 5.61 5.10
N TRP A 353 0.16 4.86 5.30
CA TRP A 353 1.39 5.37 5.92
C TRP A 353 2.41 5.90 4.91
N GLY A 354 2.29 5.58 3.61
CA GLY A 354 3.13 6.12 2.53
C GLY A 354 2.47 7.24 1.72
N GLY A 355 1.16 7.45 1.88
CA GLY A 355 0.39 8.46 1.17
C GLY A 355 0.42 9.84 1.84
N TRP A 356 0.31 10.89 1.02
CA TRP A 356 0.29 12.27 1.46
C TRP A 356 -1.09 12.75 1.88
N PHE A 357 -1.21 13.28 3.09
CA PHE A 357 -2.35 14.07 3.55
C PHE A 357 -2.06 15.54 3.32
N ARG A 358 -2.90 16.19 2.51
CA ARG A 358 -2.68 17.55 2.02
C ARG A 358 -3.85 18.44 2.42
N ARG A 359 -3.60 19.74 2.56
CA ARG A 359 -4.70 20.72 2.75
C ARG A 359 -5.73 20.62 1.62
N ALA A 360 -5.28 20.41 0.38
CA ALA A 360 -6.15 20.28 -0.80
C ALA A 360 -7.03 19.03 -0.80
N SER A 361 -6.59 17.91 -0.19
CA SER A 361 -7.34 16.65 -0.15
C SER A 361 -8.09 16.43 1.17
N TRP A 362 -7.78 17.22 2.19
CA TRP A 362 -8.20 17.02 3.58
C TRP A 362 -9.70 16.79 3.75
N CYS A 363 -10.49 17.51 2.96
CA CYS A 363 -11.94 17.54 3.04
C CYS A 363 -12.63 16.71 1.96
N HIS A 364 -11.85 16.04 1.12
CA HIS A 364 -12.36 15.09 0.14
C HIS A 364 -12.54 13.70 0.75
N PRO A 365 -13.46 12.91 0.21
CA PRO A 365 -13.68 11.53 0.63
C PRO A 365 -12.46 10.62 0.35
N VAL A 366 -12.33 9.56 1.13
CA VAL A 366 -11.35 8.46 0.92
C VAL A 366 -12.08 7.22 0.42
N TYR A 367 -11.72 6.71 -0.75
CA TYR A 367 -12.34 5.53 -1.35
C TYR A 367 -11.45 4.30 -1.24
N SER A 368 -10.13 4.45 -1.35
CA SER A 368 -9.23 3.30 -1.31
C SER A 368 -7.84 3.61 -0.79
N TRP A 369 -7.10 2.56 -0.47
CA TRP A 369 -5.65 2.55 -0.26
C TRP A 369 -5.05 1.30 -0.92
N HIS A 370 -3.77 1.35 -1.27
CA HIS A 370 -3.05 0.31 -2.00
C HIS A 370 -1.73 -0.05 -1.31
N HIS A 371 -1.01 -1.09 -1.77
CA HIS A 371 0.23 -1.59 -1.15
C HIS A 371 0.10 -1.89 0.35
N MET A 372 -1.05 -2.44 0.73
CA MET A 372 -1.40 -2.72 2.12
C MET A 372 -0.94 -4.11 2.54
N HIS A 373 -0.61 -4.27 3.82
CA HIS A 373 -0.51 -5.59 4.42
C HIS A 373 -1.88 -6.09 4.87
N SER A 374 -2.03 -7.40 5.04
CA SER A 374 -3.25 -8.03 5.55
C SER A 374 -3.69 -7.46 6.91
N LYS A 375 -2.74 -7.07 7.76
CA LYS A 375 -3.02 -6.37 9.02
C LYS A 375 -3.76 -5.06 8.80
N ASP A 376 -3.38 -4.32 7.76
CA ASP A 376 -3.99 -3.02 7.46
C ASP A 376 -5.37 -3.20 6.84
N VAL A 377 -5.55 -4.19 5.96
CA VAL A 377 -6.87 -4.58 5.44
C VAL A 377 -7.85 -4.86 6.59
N ALA A 378 -7.43 -5.66 7.58
CA ALA A 378 -8.25 -5.96 8.76
C ALA A 378 -8.61 -4.69 9.57
N ARG A 379 -7.65 -3.77 9.73
CA ARG A 379 -7.87 -2.51 10.46
C ARG A 379 -8.80 -1.56 9.73
N LEU A 380 -8.65 -1.44 8.41
CA LEU A 380 -9.53 -0.59 7.58
C LEU A 380 -10.95 -1.13 7.54
N TYR A 381 -11.12 -2.45 7.49
CA TYR A 381 -12.44 -3.09 7.64
C TYR A 381 -13.11 -2.75 8.97
N ASN A 382 -12.37 -2.84 10.08
CA ASN A 382 -12.93 -2.45 11.39
C ASN A 382 -13.26 -0.96 11.47
N LEU A 383 -12.45 -0.09 10.87
CA LEU A 383 -12.74 1.33 10.77
C LEU A 383 -14.04 1.58 10.00
N GLU A 384 -14.19 0.94 8.83
CA GLU A 384 -15.41 1.04 8.01
C GLU A 384 -16.66 0.63 8.79
N LEU A 385 -16.62 -0.51 9.49
CA LEU A 385 -17.74 -1.00 10.30
C LEU A 385 -18.10 -0.06 11.46
N SER A 386 -17.11 0.61 12.04
CA SER A 386 -17.31 1.54 13.16
C SER A 386 -17.79 2.93 12.71
N TRP A 387 -17.77 3.22 11.41
CA TRP A 387 -18.08 4.54 10.88
C TRP A 387 -19.59 4.77 10.81
N ASP A 388 -20.07 5.79 11.51
CA ASP A 388 -21.47 6.21 11.48
C ASP A 388 -21.75 7.08 10.24
N TYR A 389 -22.01 6.43 9.11
CA TYR A 389 -22.33 7.10 7.85
C TYR A 389 -23.60 7.97 7.95
N ALA A 390 -24.56 7.61 8.81
CA ALA A 390 -25.81 8.36 8.96
C ALA A 390 -25.59 9.71 9.65
N LYS A 391 -24.72 9.77 10.67
CA LYS A 391 -24.40 11.03 11.36
C LYS A 391 -23.24 11.80 10.75
N LYS A 392 -22.21 11.10 10.26
CA LYS A 392 -20.96 11.73 9.81
C LYS A 392 -20.87 11.90 8.29
N GLY A 393 -21.75 11.24 7.52
CA GLY A 393 -21.68 11.23 6.07
C GLY A 393 -20.46 10.46 5.55
N GLN A 394 -20.00 10.83 4.35
CA GLN A 394 -18.81 10.24 3.74
C GLN A 394 -17.55 10.49 4.59
N MET A 395 -16.76 9.44 4.81
CA MET A 395 -15.46 9.51 5.47
C MET A 395 -14.47 10.31 4.62
N ARG A 396 -13.88 11.37 5.19
CA ARG A 396 -12.90 12.24 4.52
C ARG A 396 -11.46 11.90 4.90
N PHE A 397 -10.49 12.43 4.17
CA PHE A 397 -9.06 12.28 4.50
C PHE A 397 -8.75 12.73 5.93
N ARG A 398 -9.34 13.84 6.39
CA ARG A 398 -9.26 14.31 7.78
C ARG A 398 -9.68 13.22 8.78
N ASP A 399 -10.82 12.58 8.53
CA ASP A 399 -11.40 11.65 9.48
C ASP A 399 -10.60 10.35 9.52
N PHE A 400 -10.18 9.88 8.35
CA PHE A 400 -9.26 8.75 8.22
C PHE A 400 -7.93 9.04 8.91
N PHE A 401 -7.35 10.23 8.70
CA PHE A 401 -6.10 10.66 9.31
C PHE A 401 -6.16 10.57 10.84
N LYS A 402 -7.21 11.15 11.44
CA LYS A 402 -7.41 11.12 12.89
C LYS A 402 -7.52 9.70 13.44
N ALA A 403 -8.15 8.79 12.70
CA ALA A 403 -8.34 7.41 13.13
C ALA A 403 -7.09 6.53 12.94
N MET A 404 -6.39 6.68 11.82
CA MET A 404 -5.39 5.70 11.38
C MET A 404 -3.94 6.20 11.42
N VAL A 405 -3.73 7.51 11.41
CA VAL A 405 -2.41 8.13 11.23
C VAL A 405 -1.98 8.91 12.46
N GLU A 406 -2.81 9.85 12.92
CA GLU A 406 -2.54 10.71 14.08
C GLU A 406 -2.08 9.94 15.34
N PRO A 407 -2.64 8.74 15.68
CA PRO A 407 -2.22 8.00 16.87
C PRO A 407 -0.74 7.54 16.84
N TYR A 408 -0.12 7.50 15.67
CA TYR A 408 1.29 7.12 15.48
C TYR A 408 2.22 8.33 15.45
N MET A 409 1.70 9.53 15.25
CA MET A 409 2.50 10.75 15.18
C MET A 409 3.05 11.15 16.55
N ARG A 410 4.28 11.64 16.57
CA ARG A 410 4.94 12.15 17.77
C ARG A 410 5.60 13.48 17.43
N ARG A 411 5.98 14.25 18.45
CA ARG A 411 6.74 15.48 18.18
C ARG A 411 8.11 15.18 17.54
N ARG A 412 8.79 14.13 17.99
CA ARG A 412 10.12 13.71 17.52
C ARG A 412 10.32 12.21 17.72
N VAL A 413 10.85 11.52 16.72
CA VAL A 413 11.16 10.07 16.74
C VAL A 413 12.44 9.81 15.97
N GLU A 414 13.39 9.13 16.61
CA GLU A 414 14.59 8.62 15.94
C GLU A 414 14.30 7.30 15.21
N TRP A 415 15.13 6.98 14.22
CA TRP A 415 15.00 5.81 13.35
C TRP A 415 13.69 5.80 12.58
N TRP A 416 13.25 6.97 12.14
CA TRP A 416 12.01 7.16 11.42
C TRP A 416 12.18 8.12 10.26
N ASP A 417 11.66 7.76 9.09
CA ASP A 417 11.59 8.64 7.93
C ASP A 417 10.14 8.95 7.57
N ASN A 418 9.73 10.20 7.74
CA ASN A 418 8.43 10.72 7.29
C ASN A 418 8.44 11.26 5.85
N GLN A 419 9.55 11.08 5.13
CA GLN A 419 9.76 11.49 3.74
C GLN A 419 9.48 12.97 3.44
N SER A 420 9.62 13.87 4.43
CA SER A 420 9.53 15.32 4.18
C SER A 420 10.44 15.69 3.01
N SER A 421 9.94 16.48 2.05
CA SER A 421 10.67 16.72 0.80
C SER A 421 10.44 18.09 0.16
N ARG A 422 9.43 18.86 0.58
CA ARG A 422 9.12 20.19 0.01
C ARG A 422 10.31 21.15 0.02
N TYR A 423 11.05 21.19 1.12
CA TYR A 423 12.31 21.91 1.23
C TYR A 423 13.39 20.96 1.71
N GLU A 424 14.60 21.14 1.19
CA GLU A 424 15.80 20.41 1.60
C GLU A 424 16.96 21.38 1.78
N LEU A 425 17.52 21.41 3.00
CA LEU A 425 18.63 22.25 3.39
C LEU A 425 19.79 21.38 3.85
N ARG A 426 20.95 21.66 3.30
CA ARG A 426 22.20 20.93 3.50
C ARG A 426 23.37 21.89 3.61
N SER A 427 24.49 21.39 4.10
CA SER A 427 25.71 22.20 4.22
C SER A 427 26.24 22.75 2.88
N ASP A 428 25.91 22.10 1.77
CA ASP A 428 26.37 22.44 0.41
C ASP A 428 25.41 23.35 -0.38
N ASN A 429 24.12 23.38 -0.05
CA ASN A 429 23.10 24.13 -0.79
C ASN A 429 22.56 25.36 -0.04
N VAL A 430 22.84 25.48 1.27
CA VAL A 430 22.18 26.48 2.13
C VAL A 430 22.48 27.93 1.73
N ALA A 431 23.64 28.18 1.13
CA ALA A 431 24.04 29.52 0.70
C ALA A 431 23.05 30.13 -0.30
N ASP A 432 22.54 29.30 -1.21
CA ASP A 432 21.61 29.69 -2.28
C ASP A 432 20.14 29.48 -1.89
N ALA A 433 19.89 28.71 -0.82
CA ALA A 433 18.54 28.39 -0.36
C ALA A 433 17.81 29.63 0.18
N GLN A 434 16.75 30.02 -0.52
CA GLN A 434 15.89 31.12 -0.10
C GLN A 434 14.85 30.62 0.92
N PRO A 435 14.67 31.32 2.05
CA PRO A 435 13.63 30.98 3.01
C PRO A 435 12.23 31.22 2.40
N PRO A 436 11.20 30.45 2.82
CA PRO A 436 9.81 30.80 2.58
C PRO A 436 9.47 32.18 3.16
N GLU A 437 8.41 32.79 2.67
CA GLU A 437 7.95 34.10 3.15
C GLU A 437 7.80 34.10 4.69
N LYS A 438 8.24 35.19 5.33
CA LYS A 438 8.17 35.41 6.79
C LYS A 438 9.05 34.50 7.65
N VAL A 439 9.85 33.62 7.05
CA VAL A 439 10.84 32.81 7.79
C VAL A 439 12.16 33.60 7.91
N PRO A 440 12.68 33.84 9.14
CA PRO A 440 13.96 34.51 9.30
C PRO A 440 15.11 33.73 8.66
N LYS A 441 15.92 34.41 7.83
CA LYS A 441 17.03 33.80 7.08
C LYS A 441 18.03 33.10 8.01
N GLU A 442 18.26 33.65 9.18
CA GLU A 442 19.20 33.20 10.19
C GLU A 442 18.77 31.87 10.82
N ILE A 443 17.47 31.62 10.93
CA ILE A 443 16.93 30.33 11.38
C ILE A 443 17.01 29.33 10.22
N TRP A 444 16.60 29.76 9.02
CA TRP A 444 16.62 28.92 7.82
C TRP A 444 18.01 28.41 7.48
N HIS A 445 19.01 29.28 7.48
CA HIS A 445 20.40 28.96 7.10
C HIS A 445 21.13 28.08 8.13
N LYS A 446 20.55 27.88 9.31
CA LYS A 446 21.07 26.97 10.35
C LYS A 446 20.34 25.64 10.41
N ALA A 447 19.25 25.47 9.66
CA ALA A 447 18.38 24.29 9.77
C ALA A 447 19.11 22.95 9.60
N TRP A 448 20.14 22.92 8.76
CA TRP A 448 20.95 21.74 8.45
C TRP A 448 21.97 21.38 9.56
N GLU A 449 22.22 22.28 10.52
CA GLU A 449 23.30 22.10 11.51
C GLU A 449 22.96 21.06 12.60
N SER A 450 21.67 20.86 12.89
CA SER A 450 21.19 19.93 13.92
C SER A 450 19.70 19.63 13.81
N VAL A 451 19.28 18.56 14.48
CA VAL A 451 17.86 18.19 14.69
C VAL A 451 17.05 19.38 15.25
N ASP A 452 17.58 20.08 16.26
CA ASP A 452 16.88 21.20 16.91
C ASP A 452 16.76 22.39 15.97
N ALA A 453 17.80 22.68 15.18
CA ALA A 453 17.75 23.75 14.19
C ALA A 453 16.77 23.44 13.05
N CYS A 454 16.67 22.17 12.62
CA CYS A 454 15.70 21.74 11.63
C CYS A 454 14.26 21.87 12.14
N GLU A 455 13.98 21.43 13.37
CA GLU A 455 12.68 21.64 14.01
C GLU A 455 12.37 23.14 14.13
N ALA A 456 13.32 23.96 14.55
CA ALA A 456 13.14 25.41 14.68
C ALA A 456 12.80 26.08 13.33
N ALA A 457 13.45 25.68 12.24
CA ALA A 457 13.14 26.16 10.90
C ALA A 457 11.74 25.75 10.44
N CYS A 458 11.34 24.50 10.71
CA CYS A 458 9.97 24.05 10.43
C CYS A 458 8.95 24.83 11.27
N VAL A 459 9.22 25.06 12.55
CA VAL A 459 8.34 25.85 13.42
C VAL A 459 8.23 27.29 12.93
N ALA A 460 9.32 27.90 12.45
CA ALA A 460 9.31 29.25 11.89
C ALA A 460 8.52 29.33 10.57
N TRP A 461 8.48 28.27 9.78
CA TRP A 461 7.66 28.18 8.58
C TRP A 461 6.21 27.83 8.92
N GLU A 462 5.29 28.79 8.84
CA GLU A 462 3.90 28.63 9.30
C GLU A 462 3.17 27.40 8.72
N ASN A 463 3.40 27.09 7.44
CA ASN A 463 2.75 25.96 6.76
C ASN A 463 3.43 24.62 7.04
N CYS A 464 4.63 24.60 7.62
CA CYS A 464 5.32 23.34 7.92
C CYS A 464 4.49 22.50 8.89
N VAL A 465 4.26 21.24 8.56
CA VAL A 465 3.54 20.28 9.42
C VAL A 465 4.41 19.07 9.77
N GLN A 466 5.53 18.88 9.09
CA GLN A 466 6.50 17.84 9.41
C GLN A 466 7.90 18.20 8.94
N TRP A 467 8.89 17.55 9.55
CA TRP A 467 10.30 17.68 9.20
C TRP A 467 11.04 16.37 9.45
N THR A 468 12.18 16.19 8.79
CA THR A 468 13.12 15.11 9.07
C THR A 468 14.56 15.63 8.99
N PHE A 469 15.42 15.06 9.83
CA PHE A 469 16.82 15.37 9.92
C PHE A 469 17.66 14.10 9.82
N TYR A 470 18.65 14.11 8.94
CA TYR A 470 19.61 13.02 8.78
C TYR A 470 20.99 13.60 8.48
N GLU A 471 21.97 13.35 9.35
CA GLU A 471 23.35 13.87 9.21
C GLU A 471 23.44 15.40 9.15
N ASP A 472 23.53 15.96 7.94
CA ASP A 472 23.56 17.39 7.65
C ASP A 472 22.40 17.82 6.73
N GLN A 473 21.37 16.98 6.62
CA GLN A 473 20.22 17.18 5.76
C GLN A 473 18.98 17.44 6.63
N CYS A 474 18.45 18.67 6.54
CA CYS A 474 17.13 19.02 7.05
C CYS A 474 16.12 19.04 5.90
N ARG A 475 15.03 18.28 6.02
CA ARG A 475 13.90 18.36 5.09
C ARG A 475 12.63 18.75 5.83
N MET A 476 11.78 19.52 5.18
CA MET A 476 10.54 20.04 5.75
C MET A 476 9.40 19.90 4.74
N ASP A 477 8.17 19.73 5.22
CA ASP A 477 6.99 19.62 4.37
C ASP A 477 5.76 20.32 4.94
N GLU A 478 4.90 20.79 4.04
CA GLU A 478 3.57 21.35 4.34
C GLU A 478 2.45 20.30 4.21
N ASN A 479 2.81 19.09 3.76
CA ASN A 479 1.94 17.94 3.70
C ASN A 479 2.37 16.91 4.75
N LEU A 480 1.43 16.12 5.24
CA LEU A 480 1.70 15.07 6.22
C LEU A 480 1.85 13.71 5.56
N LEU A 481 2.83 12.95 6.02
CA LEU A 481 3.09 11.56 5.68
C LEU A 481 3.61 10.87 6.94
N LEU A 482 3.09 9.69 7.25
CA LEU A 482 3.54 8.96 8.43
C LEU A 482 4.91 8.34 8.18
N GLY A 483 5.10 7.68 7.05
CA GLY A 483 6.36 7.05 6.68
C GLY A 483 6.64 5.81 7.50
N MET A 484 7.91 5.45 7.61
CA MET A 484 8.31 4.17 8.19
C MET A 484 9.49 4.31 9.14
N GLY A 485 9.50 3.48 10.16
CA GLY A 485 10.59 3.37 11.12
C GLY A 485 11.39 2.08 10.97
N ILE A 486 12.64 2.12 11.40
CA ILE A 486 13.50 0.94 11.56
C ILE A 486 13.32 0.47 13.02
N PRO A 487 12.84 -0.75 13.31
CA PRO A 487 12.57 -1.18 14.69
C PRO A 487 13.85 -1.42 15.49
N VAL A 488 13.73 -1.42 16.83
CA VAL A 488 14.84 -1.79 17.73
C VAL A 488 15.25 -3.24 17.44
N GLY A 489 16.55 -3.48 17.29
CA GLY A 489 17.11 -4.81 17.00
C GLY A 489 17.30 -5.11 15.51
N ASP A 490 16.80 -4.26 14.60
CA ASP A 490 17.08 -4.38 13.17
C ASP A 490 18.56 -4.08 12.87
N ASN A 491 19.21 -4.91 12.06
CA ASN A 491 20.63 -4.80 11.71
C ASN A 491 20.97 -3.45 11.05
N ARG A 492 20.02 -2.81 10.36
CA ARG A 492 20.23 -1.48 9.76
C ARG A 492 20.59 -0.43 10.81
N ARG A 493 20.16 -0.60 12.07
CA ARG A 493 20.57 0.31 13.16
C ARG A 493 22.04 0.20 13.55
N GLN A 494 22.73 -0.86 13.12
CA GLN A 494 24.17 -1.06 13.38
C GLN A 494 25.05 -0.41 12.30
N THR A 495 24.49 -0.19 11.10
CA THR A 495 25.23 0.26 9.91
C THR A 495 24.84 1.66 9.43
N SER A 496 23.85 2.30 10.06
CA SER A 496 23.31 3.60 9.63
C SER A 496 23.23 4.57 10.80
N LEU A 497 23.19 5.87 10.51
CA LEU A 497 22.92 6.90 11.52
C LEU A 497 21.40 7.04 11.75
N PRO A 498 20.96 7.47 12.94
CA PRO A 498 19.54 7.68 13.21
C PRO A 498 19.00 8.86 12.39
N ARG A 499 18.02 8.58 11.52
CA ARG A 499 17.16 9.63 10.96
C ARG A 499 16.13 10.04 12.01
N THR A 500 15.98 11.34 12.24
CA THR A 500 15.01 11.87 13.21
C THR A 500 13.90 12.59 12.48
N SER A 501 12.67 12.11 12.63
CA SER A 501 11.47 12.75 12.07
C SER A 501 10.62 13.38 13.16
N GLY A 502 9.95 14.47 12.83
CA GLY A 502 8.99 15.14 13.70
C GLY A 502 7.74 15.61 12.95
N TRP A 503 6.64 15.72 13.68
CA TRP A 503 5.35 16.17 13.17
C TRP A 503 4.76 17.23 14.10
N LEU A 504 4.00 18.14 13.50
CA LEU A 504 3.25 19.19 14.16
C LEU A 504 1.75 19.02 13.85
N PRO A 505 1.12 17.90 14.25
CA PRO A 505 -0.25 17.55 13.82
C PRO A 505 -1.29 18.59 14.23
N GLN A 506 -1.07 19.34 15.31
CA GLN A 506 -1.95 20.42 15.75
C GLN A 506 -2.11 21.50 14.67
N ARG A 507 -1.12 21.68 13.77
CA ARG A 507 -1.24 22.64 12.66
C ARG A 507 -2.29 22.24 11.62
N THR A 508 -2.70 20.97 11.59
CA THR A 508 -3.81 20.52 10.73
C THR A 508 -5.17 20.98 11.22
N GLU A 509 -5.29 21.50 12.45
CA GLU A 509 -6.53 22.13 12.94
C GLU A 509 -6.91 23.36 12.09
N LYS A 510 -5.91 24.00 11.45
CA LYS A 510 -6.12 25.08 10.49
C LYS A 510 -6.64 24.61 9.12
N TRP A 511 -6.61 23.30 8.85
CA TRP A 511 -7.14 22.72 7.61
C TRP A 511 -8.65 22.50 7.80
N VAL A 512 -9.40 23.59 7.66
CA VAL A 512 -10.85 23.59 7.85
C VAL A 512 -11.53 23.08 6.59
N CYS A 513 -12.58 22.30 6.77
CA CYS A 513 -13.47 21.93 5.68
C CYS A 513 -14.60 22.94 5.63
N ASP A 514 -14.84 23.52 4.45
CA ASP A 514 -16.01 24.34 4.23
C ASP A 514 -17.27 23.54 4.61
N ALA A 515 -18.20 24.23 5.27
CA ALA A 515 -19.39 23.65 5.89
C ALA A 515 -20.41 23.19 4.83
#